data_AF-A0A0B0S8J8-F1
#
_entry.id   AF-A0A0B0S8J8-F1
#
_cell.length_a   1.000
_cell.length_b   1.000
_cell.length_c   1.000
_cell.angle_alpha   90.00
_cell.angle_beta   90.00
_cell.angle_gamma   90.00
#
_symmetry.space_group_name_H-M   'P 1'
#
loop_
_entity.id
_entity.type
_entity.pdbx_description
1 polymer ?
#
loop_
_entity_poly.entity_id
_entity_poly.type
_entity_poly.pdbx_seq_one_letter_code
_entity_poly.pdbx_strand_id
1 'polypeptide(L)'
;MSLLLALLLDALFGEPPSRFHPVVWMGRYLAWAWRRVRGFPSGAFYWALGALLFALPAFLLDLLLRPLAWGWVVLGLLLKPLFSLRMLLLEVFGVEKALEEGLEAGRRRLSRIVSRRTEDLSAEEVREAALESLAENLSDSLLAPLLYYALFGLGGAALYRYANTADAMWGYPEHGARGAFAARADDLLNLLPARLTGLLLCPPGLWGRLPQEARKTPSPNAGFPMAALALRLGVRLRKRGAYALNPLAPSPKASHTRKALWLVGGLGYGVGLLLAAATGLW
;
A
#
# COMPACT_ATOMS: atom_id res chain seq x y z
N MET A 1 -2.67 -10.01 -20.26
CA MET A 1 -3.76 -9.09 -20.69
C MET A 1 -4.60 -8.54 -19.53
N SER A 2 -5.04 -9.36 -18.58
CA SER A 2 -5.83 -8.91 -17.41
C SER A 2 -5.15 -7.82 -16.58
N LEU A 3 -3.83 -7.92 -16.34
CA LEU A 3 -3.07 -6.89 -15.63
C LEU A 3 -3.08 -5.54 -16.38
N LEU A 4 -2.92 -5.56 -17.71
CA LEU A 4 -2.99 -4.35 -18.54
C LEU A 4 -4.36 -3.69 -18.43
N LEU A 5 -5.42 -4.49 -18.51
CA LEU A 5 -6.78 -3.98 -18.35
C LEU A 5 -6.97 -3.36 -16.97
N ALA A 6 -6.54 -4.05 -15.90
CA ALA A 6 -6.67 -3.52 -14.55
C ALA A 6 -5.92 -2.20 -14.37
N LEU A 7 -4.71 -2.08 -14.92
CA LEU A 7 -3.92 -0.83 -14.89
C LEU A 7 -4.59 0.29 -15.71
N LEU A 8 -5.16 -0.03 -16.86
CA LEU A 8 -5.93 0.91 -17.67
C LEU A 8 -7.17 1.41 -16.91
N LEU A 9 -7.89 0.50 -16.25
CA LEU A 9 -9.04 0.85 -15.42
C LEU A 9 -8.65 1.72 -14.23
N ASP A 10 -7.52 1.45 -13.58
CA ASP A 10 -6.98 2.31 -12.51
C ASP A 10 -6.68 3.71 -13.04
N ALA A 11 -6.01 3.81 -14.18
CA ALA A 11 -5.65 5.08 -14.78
C ALA A 11 -6.87 5.91 -15.21
N LEU A 12 -7.94 5.28 -15.72
CA LEU A 12 -9.10 5.98 -16.27
C LEU A 12 -10.22 6.22 -15.25
N PHE A 13 -10.55 5.21 -14.43
CA PHE A 13 -11.77 5.20 -13.61
C PHE A 13 -11.51 5.26 -12.10
N GLY A 14 -10.32 4.88 -11.64
CA GLY A 14 -10.03 4.79 -10.20
C GLY A 14 -10.79 3.65 -9.51
N GLU A 15 -11.34 3.90 -8.32
CA GLU A 15 -11.99 2.85 -7.51
C GLU A 15 -13.48 2.65 -7.81
N PRO A 16 -13.99 1.42 -7.72
CA PRO A 16 -15.42 1.17 -7.84
C PRO A 16 -16.22 1.72 -6.63
N PRO A 17 -17.54 1.92 -6.77
CA PRO A 17 -18.38 2.32 -5.65
C PRO A 17 -18.30 1.37 -4.45
N SER A 18 -18.35 1.89 -3.23
CA SER A 18 -18.15 1.12 -1.98
C SER A 18 -19.03 -0.12 -1.83
N ARG A 19 -20.23 -0.13 -2.43
CA ARG A 19 -21.14 -1.29 -2.42
C ARG A 19 -20.59 -2.50 -3.18
N PHE A 20 -19.75 -2.27 -4.19
CA PHE A 20 -19.14 -3.30 -5.04
C PHE A 20 -17.65 -3.52 -4.77
N HIS A 21 -17.11 -2.87 -3.74
CA HIS A 21 -15.67 -2.87 -3.50
C HIS A 21 -15.28 -4.03 -2.56
N PRO A 22 -14.46 -5.01 -3.00
CA PRO A 22 -14.09 -6.17 -2.18
C PRO A 22 -13.40 -5.81 -0.86
N VAL A 23 -12.53 -4.80 -0.87
CA VAL A 23 -11.90 -4.26 0.36
C VAL A 23 -12.94 -3.79 1.40
N VAL A 24 -14.05 -3.19 0.98
CA VAL A 24 -15.14 -2.81 1.89
C VAL A 24 -15.81 -4.05 2.49
N TRP A 25 -15.97 -5.11 1.71
CA TRP A 25 -16.51 -6.38 2.20
C TRP A 25 -15.55 -7.08 3.17
N MET A 26 -14.25 -7.08 2.88
CA MET A 26 -13.19 -7.54 3.78
C MET A 26 -13.24 -6.78 5.11
N GLY A 27 -13.34 -5.45 5.05
CA GLY A 27 -13.45 -4.62 6.25
C GLY A 27 -14.70 -4.90 7.08
N ARG A 28 -15.86 -5.11 6.43
CA ARG A 28 -17.10 -5.49 7.13
C ARG A 28 -16.97 -6.84 7.83
N TYR A 29 -16.36 -7.82 7.17
CA TYR A 29 -16.06 -9.12 7.78
C TYR A 29 -15.14 -8.95 9.00
N LEU A 30 -14.03 -8.23 8.84
CA LEU A 30 -13.05 -7.99 9.90
C LEU A 30 -13.66 -7.26 11.11
N ALA A 31 -14.53 -6.27 10.88
CA ALA A 31 -15.27 -5.57 11.94
C ALA A 31 -16.23 -6.51 12.70
N TRP A 32 -16.96 -7.35 11.96
CA TRP A 32 -17.84 -8.35 12.57
C TRP A 32 -17.08 -9.41 13.37
N ALA A 33 -15.95 -9.88 12.83
CA ALA A 33 -15.10 -10.90 13.44
C ALA A 33 -14.40 -10.35 14.69
N TRP A 34 -14.01 -9.07 14.68
CA TRP A 34 -13.32 -8.42 15.81
C TRP A 34 -14.08 -8.56 17.14
N ARG A 35 -15.42 -8.51 17.09
CA ARG A 35 -16.31 -8.70 18.26
C ARG A 35 -16.19 -10.09 18.91
N ARG A 36 -15.66 -11.07 18.19
CA ARG A 36 -15.51 -12.48 18.61
C ARG A 36 -14.08 -12.86 18.96
N VAL A 37 -13.09 -12.08 18.51
CA VAL A 37 -11.68 -12.29 18.85
C VAL A 37 -11.46 -11.97 20.33
N ARG A 38 -11.05 -12.96 21.12
CA ARG A 38 -10.76 -12.84 22.57
C ARG A 38 -9.26 -12.87 22.90
N GLY A 39 -8.44 -13.42 22.02
CA GLY A 39 -7.00 -13.51 22.15
C GLY A 39 -6.35 -14.10 20.89
N PHE A 40 -5.05 -14.41 20.95
CA PHE A 40 -4.28 -14.85 19.79
C PHE A 40 -4.90 -16.05 19.03
N PRO A 41 -5.33 -17.16 19.67
CA PRO A 41 -5.89 -18.31 18.93
C PRO A 41 -7.16 -17.94 18.15
N SER A 42 -8.08 -17.21 18.77
CA SER A 42 -9.29 -16.73 18.09
C SER A 42 -8.98 -15.70 17.00
N GLY A 43 -7.95 -14.86 17.19
CA GLY A 43 -7.50 -13.89 16.19
C GLY A 43 -6.96 -14.60 14.95
N ALA A 44 -6.10 -15.59 15.13
CA ALA A 44 -5.59 -16.44 14.07
C ALA A 44 -6.72 -17.20 13.34
N PHE A 45 -7.66 -17.78 14.08
CA PHE A 45 -8.81 -18.50 13.51
C PHE A 45 -9.68 -17.61 12.62
N TYR A 46 -10.14 -16.46 13.13
CA TYR A 46 -10.98 -15.55 12.35
C TYR A 46 -10.19 -14.90 11.20
N TRP A 47 -8.89 -14.64 11.39
CA TRP A 47 -8.05 -14.18 10.29
C TRP A 47 -8.01 -15.22 9.17
N ALA A 48 -7.74 -16.49 9.49
CA ALA A 48 -7.62 -17.58 8.52
C ALA A 48 -8.96 -17.88 7.82
N LEU A 49 -10.07 -17.81 8.55
CA LEU A 49 -11.41 -17.96 7.99
C LEU A 49 -11.71 -16.86 6.96
N GLY A 50 -11.36 -15.60 7.25
CA GLY A 50 -11.52 -14.51 6.29
C GLY A 50 -10.59 -14.64 5.10
N ALA A 51 -9.32 -15.02 5.33
CA ALA A 51 -8.37 -15.28 4.25
C ALA A 51 -8.92 -16.35 3.28
N LEU A 52 -9.45 -17.46 3.81
CA LEU A 52 -10.11 -18.49 3.01
C LEU A 52 -11.34 -17.95 2.27
N LEU A 53 -12.20 -17.19 2.96
CA LEU A 53 -13.43 -16.63 2.41
C LEU A 53 -13.19 -15.70 1.22
N PHE A 54 -12.08 -14.95 1.21
CA PHE A 54 -11.78 -13.99 0.13
C PHE A 54 -10.79 -14.53 -0.91
N ALA A 55 -9.78 -15.30 -0.50
CA ALA A 55 -8.75 -15.80 -1.41
C ALA A 55 -9.21 -17.05 -2.18
N LEU A 56 -9.98 -17.96 -1.57
CA LEU A 56 -10.39 -19.20 -2.25
C LEU A 56 -11.34 -18.92 -3.43
N PRO A 57 -12.40 -18.11 -3.30
CA PRO A 57 -13.24 -17.79 -4.46
C PRO A 57 -12.46 -17.07 -5.56
N ALA A 58 -11.55 -16.17 -5.19
CA ALA A 58 -10.68 -15.48 -6.15
C ALA A 58 -9.76 -16.46 -6.90
N PHE A 59 -9.19 -17.44 -6.20
CA PHE A 59 -8.38 -18.50 -6.79
C PHE A 59 -9.20 -19.40 -7.74
N LEU A 60 -10.38 -19.84 -7.31
CA LEU A 60 -11.25 -20.67 -8.13
C LEU A 60 -11.73 -19.92 -9.39
N LEU A 61 -12.05 -18.63 -9.26
CA LEU A 61 -12.37 -17.78 -10.40
C LEU A 61 -11.19 -17.62 -11.35
N ASP A 62 -9.95 -17.46 -10.85
CA ASP A 62 -8.74 -17.44 -11.69
C ASP A 62 -8.63 -18.74 -12.49
N LEU A 63 -8.74 -19.89 -11.82
CA LEU A 63 -8.63 -21.21 -12.44
C LEU A 63 -9.70 -21.45 -13.52
N LEU A 64 -10.93 -21.03 -13.26
CA LEU A 64 -12.06 -21.22 -14.18
C LEU A 64 -12.03 -20.25 -15.37
N LEU A 65 -11.62 -19.00 -15.15
CA LEU A 65 -11.67 -17.95 -16.17
C LEU A 65 -10.42 -17.93 -17.06
N ARG A 66 -9.24 -18.24 -16.52
CA ARG A 66 -7.95 -18.18 -17.23
C ARG A 66 -7.93 -18.92 -18.59
N PRO A 67 -8.52 -20.12 -18.77
CA PRO A 67 -8.54 -20.79 -20.07
C PRO A 67 -9.55 -20.20 -21.08
N LEU A 68 -10.47 -19.34 -20.65
CA LEU A 68 -11.48 -18.76 -21.53
C LEU A 68 -10.87 -17.61 -22.36
N ALA A 69 -11.20 -17.55 -23.65
CA ALA A 69 -10.68 -16.53 -24.57
C ALA A 69 -10.90 -15.08 -24.10
N TRP A 70 -12.00 -14.82 -23.38
CA TRP A 70 -12.36 -13.52 -22.81
C TRP A 70 -12.18 -13.46 -21.29
N GLY A 71 -11.67 -14.51 -20.65
CA GLY A 71 -11.52 -14.58 -19.20
C GLY A 71 -10.63 -13.48 -18.62
N TRP A 72 -9.64 -13.02 -19.40
CA TRP A 72 -8.77 -11.91 -19.02
C TRP A 72 -9.53 -10.60 -18.76
N VAL A 73 -10.70 -10.38 -19.38
CA VAL A 73 -11.53 -9.19 -19.14
C VAL A 73 -12.09 -9.24 -17.73
N VAL A 74 -12.73 -10.36 -17.38
CA VAL A 74 -13.32 -10.55 -16.04
C VAL A 74 -12.23 -10.55 -14.96
N LEU A 75 -11.10 -11.21 -15.20
CA LEU A 75 -9.97 -11.20 -14.27
C LEU A 75 -9.39 -9.79 -14.09
N GLY A 76 -9.30 -8.98 -15.15
CA GLY A 76 -8.86 -7.59 -15.04
C GLY A 76 -9.82 -6.73 -14.21
N LEU A 77 -11.13 -6.91 -14.40
CA LEU A 77 -12.17 -6.24 -13.60
C LEU A 77 -12.11 -6.64 -12.12
N LEU A 78 -11.90 -7.92 -11.82
CA LEU A 78 -11.80 -8.43 -10.45
C LEU A 78 -10.47 -8.04 -9.78
N LEU A 79 -9.38 -7.94 -10.54
CA LEU A 79 -8.07 -7.57 -10.02
C LEU A 79 -7.98 -6.09 -9.67
N LYS A 80 -8.55 -5.20 -10.50
CA LYS A 80 -8.45 -3.75 -10.30
C LYS A 80 -8.70 -3.29 -8.84
N PRO A 81 -9.81 -3.65 -8.17
CA PRO A 81 -10.06 -3.14 -6.82
C PRO A 81 -9.12 -3.69 -5.73
N LEU A 82 -8.14 -4.53 -6.08
CA LEU A 82 -7.15 -5.07 -5.14
C LEU A 82 -5.88 -4.20 -5.05
N PHE A 83 -5.74 -3.18 -5.91
CA PHE A 83 -4.66 -2.19 -5.88
C PHE A 83 -5.20 -0.79 -6.24
N SER A 84 -4.48 0.28 -5.89
CA SER A 84 -5.02 1.66 -6.02
C SER A 84 -3.94 2.73 -6.25
N LEU A 85 -3.31 2.76 -7.44
CA LEU A 85 -2.24 3.75 -7.72
C LEU A 85 -2.81 5.14 -7.99
N ARG A 86 -3.83 5.26 -8.85
CA ARG A 86 -4.45 6.57 -9.14
C ARG A 86 -4.99 7.22 -7.87
N MET A 87 -5.68 6.47 -7.02
CA MET A 87 -6.20 7.01 -5.75
C MET A 87 -5.07 7.48 -4.83
N LEU A 88 -4.00 6.68 -4.69
CA LEU A 88 -2.82 7.03 -3.89
C LEU A 88 -2.21 8.37 -4.35
N LEU A 89 -1.99 8.54 -5.65
CA LEU A 89 -1.43 9.78 -6.21
C LEU A 89 -2.36 10.98 -5.98
N LEU A 90 -3.67 10.79 -6.17
CA LEU A 90 -4.67 11.87 -6.01
C LEU A 90 -4.82 12.31 -4.55
N GLU A 91 -4.72 11.39 -3.59
CA GLU A 91 -4.78 11.73 -2.17
C GLU A 91 -3.59 12.60 -1.75
N VAL A 92 -2.38 12.21 -2.13
CA VAL A 92 -1.15 12.97 -1.80
C VAL A 92 -1.09 14.29 -2.55
N PHE A 93 -1.49 14.31 -3.83
CA PHE A 93 -1.68 15.57 -4.58
C PHE A 93 -2.70 16.48 -3.91
N GLY A 94 -3.80 15.91 -3.42
CA GLY A 94 -4.84 16.64 -2.69
C GLY A 94 -4.33 17.31 -1.42
N VAL A 95 -3.41 16.67 -0.68
CA VAL A 95 -2.76 17.30 0.50
C VAL A 95 -1.96 18.53 0.10
N GLU A 96 -1.16 18.46 -0.96
CA GLU A 96 -0.38 19.61 -1.44
C GLU A 96 -1.29 20.75 -1.90
N LYS A 97 -2.35 20.44 -2.65
CA LYS A 97 -3.35 21.44 -3.07
C LYS A 97 -4.04 22.09 -1.86
N ALA A 98 -4.42 21.29 -0.87
CA ALA A 98 -5.05 21.82 0.34
C ALA A 98 -4.09 22.69 1.17
N LEU A 99 -2.77 22.43 1.13
CA LEU A 99 -1.78 23.32 1.76
C LEU A 99 -1.71 24.70 1.08
N GLU A 100 -2.02 24.81 -0.21
CA GLU A 100 -2.12 26.09 -0.92
C GLU A 100 -3.30 26.94 -0.40
N GLU A 101 -4.35 26.30 0.13
CA GLU A 101 -5.50 26.94 0.77
C GLU A 101 -5.25 27.28 2.26
N GLY A 102 -4.14 26.78 2.83
CA GLY A 102 -3.72 27.02 4.21
C GLY A 102 -3.38 25.75 4.99
N LEU A 103 -2.60 25.92 6.06
CA LEU A 103 -2.09 24.79 6.87
C LEU A 103 -3.23 23.90 7.42
N GLU A 104 -4.30 24.50 7.92
CA GLU A 104 -5.45 23.77 8.46
C GLU A 104 -6.15 22.90 7.41
N ALA A 105 -6.28 23.40 6.18
CA ALA A 105 -6.84 22.61 5.08
C ALA A 105 -5.93 21.41 4.75
N GLY A 106 -4.60 21.63 4.70
CA GLY A 106 -3.61 20.57 4.56
C GLY A 106 -3.68 19.50 5.65
N ARG A 107 -3.75 19.91 6.93
CA ARG A 107 -3.88 19.00 8.10
C ARG A 107 -5.14 18.14 8.02
N ARG A 108 -6.28 18.76 7.68
CA ARG A 108 -7.56 18.05 7.50
C ARG A 108 -7.49 17.07 6.33
N ARG A 109 -6.91 17.46 5.20
CA ARG A 109 -6.77 16.55 4.05
C ARG A 109 -5.84 15.39 4.37
N LEU A 110 -4.72 15.64 5.04
CA LEU A 110 -3.77 14.62 5.47
C LEU A 110 -4.40 13.59 6.43
N SER A 111 -5.26 14.03 7.37
CA SER A 111 -5.92 13.14 8.35
C SER A 111 -6.72 12.00 7.71
N ARG A 112 -7.06 12.09 6.41
CA ARG A 112 -7.76 11.05 5.66
C ARG A 112 -6.86 9.90 5.22
N ILE A 113 -5.53 10.09 5.20
CA ILE A 113 -4.56 9.14 4.67
C ILE A 113 -3.46 8.74 5.65
N VAL A 114 -3.50 9.24 6.88
CA VAL A 114 -2.61 8.84 7.96
C VAL A 114 -3.40 8.52 9.22
N SER A 115 -2.91 7.57 10.01
CA SER A 115 -3.52 7.19 11.30
C SER A 115 -3.08 8.07 12.48
N ARG A 116 -2.10 8.95 12.28
CA ARG A 116 -1.57 9.85 13.32
C ARG A 116 -2.37 11.13 13.44
N ARG A 117 -2.37 11.72 14.64
CA ARG A 117 -2.86 13.09 14.88
C ARG A 117 -2.15 14.08 13.96
N THR A 118 -2.90 15.03 13.39
CA THR A 118 -2.40 15.99 12.39
C THR A 118 -2.52 17.45 12.83
N GLU A 119 -3.21 17.71 13.95
CA GLU A 119 -3.61 19.04 14.43
C GLU A 119 -2.41 19.93 14.79
N ASP A 120 -1.27 19.34 15.18
CA ASP A 120 -0.07 20.05 15.64
C ASP A 120 1.09 20.03 14.62
N LEU A 121 0.87 19.47 13.42
CA LEU A 121 1.91 19.31 12.40
C LEU A 121 2.21 20.61 11.66
N SER A 122 3.47 20.97 11.49
CA SER A 122 3.86 22.08 10.62
C SER A 122 3.60 21.76 9.14
N ALA A 123 3.64 22.77 8.26
CA ALA A 123 3.51 22.55 6.82
C ALA A 123 4.57 21.60 6.24
N GLU A 124 5.76 21.57 6.85
CA GLU A 124 6.82 20.62 6.50
C GLU A 124 6.45 19.20 6.91
N GLU A 125 5.94 19.03 8.12
CA GLU A 125 5.58 17.71 8.66
C GLU A 125 4.33 17.14 8.00
N VAL A 126 3.44 18.00 7.50
CA VAL A 126 2.32 17.57 6.65
C VAL A 126 2.85 16.97 5.34
N ARG A 127 3.86 17.59 4.72
CA ARG A 127 4.51 17.05 3.51
C ARG A 127 5.32 15.80 3.80
N GLU A 128 6.06 15.76 4.91
CA GLU A 128 6.77 14.56 5.35
C GLU A 128 5.79 13.40 5.53
N ALA A 129 4.67 13.61 6.23
CA ALA A 129 3.62 12.60 6.41
C ALA A 129 3.03 12.09 5.09
N ALA A 130 2.75 13.02 4.17
CA ALA A 130 2.16 12.69 2.88
C ALA A 130 3.13 11.88 2.01
N LEU A 131 4.42 12.20 2.06
CA LEU A 131 5.47 11.45 1.35
C LEU A 131 5.78 10.10 2.01
N GLU A 132 5.74 10.01 3.33
CA GLU A 132 5.79 8.72 4.06
C GLU A 132 4.66 7.80 3.59
N SER A 133 3.42 8.30 3.64
CA SER A 133 2.23 7.57 3.19
C SER A 133 2.31 7.20 1.70
N LEU A 134 2.81 8.10 0.85
CA LEU A 134 3.02 7.83 -0.59
C LEU A 134 3.96 6.65 -0.81
N ALA A 135 5.10 6.63 -0.12
CA ALA A 135 6.11 5.61 -0.30
C ALA A 135 5.65 4.25 0.26
N GLU A 136 5.14 4.24 1.49
CA GLU A 136 4.63 3.04 2.15
C GLU A 136 3.51 2.40 1.32
N ASN A 137 2.51 3.18 0.92
CA ASN A 137 1.40 2.67 0.11
C ASN A 137 1.77 2.33 -1.34
N LEU A 138 2.90 2.82 -1.87
CA LEU A 138 3.39 2.30 -3.15
C LEU A 138 3.72 0.80 -3.03
N SER A 139 4.34 0.40 -1.92
CA SER A 139 4.53 -1.02 -1.61
C SER A 139 3.17 -1.70 -1.43
N ASP A 140 2.38 -1.20 -0.48
CA ASP A 140 1.27 -1.97 0.06
C ASP A 140 0.01 -1.95 -0.81
N SER A 141 -0.22 -0.84 -1.50
CA SER A 141 -1.43 -0.65 -2.31
C SER A 141 -1.18 -0.86 -3.80
N LEU A 142 0.05 -1.19 -4.22
CA LEU A 142 0.36 -1.46 -5.63
C LEU A 142 1.36 -2.62 -5.82
N LEU A 143 2.62 -2.44 -5.43
CA LEU A 143 3.67 -3.40 -5.80
C LEU A 143 3.41 -4.79 -5.22
N ALA A 144 2.98 -4.86 -3.97
CA ALA A 144 2.67 -6.12 -3.32
C ALA A 144 1.45 -6.82 -3.96
N PRO A 145 0.26 -6.20 -4.11
CA PRO A 145 -0.85 -6.83 -4.84
C PRO A 145 -0.49 -7.33 -6.23
N LEU A 146 0.28 -6.55 -7.01
CA LEU A 146 0.72 -6.94 -8.36
C LEU A 146 1.72 -8.10 -8.34
N LEU A 147 2.64 -8.12 -7.37
CA LEU A 147 3.59 -9.23 -7.20
C LEU A 147 2.86 -10.53 -6.83
N TYR A 148 1.96 -10.49 -5.84
CA TYR A 148 1.17 -11.66 -5.46
C TYR A 148 0.22 -12.10 -6.58
N TYR A 149 -0.28 -11.18 -7.40
CA TYR A 149 -1.02 -11.51 -8.62
C TYR A 149 -0.14 -12.25 -9.64
N ALA A 150 1.09 -11.77 -9.87
CA ALA A 150 2.00 -12.39 -10.82
C ALA A 150 2.42 -13.80 -10.38
N LEU A 151 2.57 -14.03 -9.07
CA LEU A 151 3.00 -15.32 -8.52
C LEU A 151 1.86 -16.33 -8.34
N PHE A 152 0.67 -15.89 -7.91
CA PHE A 152 -0.42 -16.78 -7.48
C PHE A 152 -1.79 -16.41 -8.07
N GLY A 153 -1.82 -15.56 -9.10
CA GLY A 153 -3.05 -15.11 -9.75
C GLY A 153 -3.94 -14.28 -8.83
N LEU A 154 -5.23 -14.20 -9.17
CA LEU A 154 -6.21 -13.40 -8.44
C LEU A 154 -6.32 -13.81 -6.95
N GLY A 155 -6.16 -15.09 -6.64
CA GLY A 155 -6.15 -15.61 -5.27
C GLY A 155 -5.03 -15.00 -4.41
N GLY A 156 -3.82 -14.88 -4.97
CA GLY A 156 -2.68 -14.23 -4.29
C GLY A 156 -2.93 -12.76 -4.00
N ALA A 157 -3.40 -12.02 -5.02
CA ALA A 157 -3.72 -10.61 -4.87
C ALA A 157 -4.80 -10.38 -3.80
N ALA A 158 -5.84 -11.24 -3.78
CA ALA A 158 -6.92 -11.16 -2.81
C ALA A 158 -6.45 -11.50 -1.39
N LEU A 159 -5.61 -12.53 -1.23
CA LEU A 159 -5.01 -12.89 0.06
C LEU A 159 -4.17 -11.74 0.62
N TYR A 160 -3.29 -11.18 -0.20
CA TYR A 160 -2.45 -10.06 0.21
C TYR A 160 -3.29 -8.84 0.60
N ARG A 161 -4.26 -8.44 -0.24
CA ARG A 161 -5.13 -7.29 0.04
C ARG A 161 -5.96 -7.51 1.31
N TYR A 162 -6.40 -8.74 1.56
CA TYR A 162 -7.06 -9.12 2.82
C TYR A 162 -6.12 -8.96 4.02
N ALA A 163 -4.89 -9.48 3.93
CA ALA A 163 -3.90 -9.38 5.01
C ALA A 163 -3.60 -7.92 5.37
N ASN A 164 -3.35 -7.08 4.36
CA ASN A 164 -3.11 -5.64 4.55
C ASN A 164 -4.33 -4.92 5.16
N THR A 165 -5.53 -5.28 4.73
CA THR A 165 -6.76 -4.70 5.32
C THR A 165 -6.98 -5.19 6.76
N ALA A 166 -6.60 -6.44 7.05
CA ALA A 166 -6.66 -6.99 8.41
C ALA A 166 -5.66 -6.31 9.34
N ASP A 167 -4.44 -6.03 8.89
CA ASP A 167 -3.46 -5.28 9.67
C ASP A 167 -3.92 -3.85 9.95
N ALA A 168 -4.41 -3.13 8.93
CA ALA A 168 -4.94 -1.78 9.09
C ALA A 168 -6.12 -1.67 10.07
N MET A 169 -6.80 -2.78 10.39
CA MET A 169 -7.92 -2.82 11.33
C MET A 169 -7.57 -3.45 12.68
N TRP A 170 -6.73 -4.49 12.70
CA TRP A 170 -6.45 -5.30 13.88
C TRP A 170 -5.03 -5.11 14.42
N GLY A 171 -4.08 -4.70 13.58
CA GLY A 171 -2.63 -4.67 13.87
C GLY A 171 -2.15 -3.57 14.81
N TYR A 172 -3.05 -2.72 15.31
CA TYR A 172 -2.69 -1.67 16.26
C TYR A 172 -2.07 -2.22 17.55
N PRO A 173 -1.00 -1.61 18.10
CA PRO A 173 -0.33 -2.09 19.32
C PRO A 173 -1.27 -2.26 20.53
N GLU A 174 -2.26 -1.37 20.68
CA GLU A 174 -3.27 -1.42 21.74
C GLU A 174 -4.17 -2.66 21.68
N HIS A 175 -4.23 -3.34 20.54
CA HIS A 175 -4.98 -4.59 20.39
C HIS A 175 -4.23 -5.81 20.93
N GLY A 176 -2.93 -5.70 21.19
CA GLY A 176 -2.11 -6.73 21.80
C GLY A 176 -2.26 -8.11 21.14
N ALA A 177 -2.40 -9.16 21.95
CA ALA A 177 -2.48 -10.54 21.48
C ALA A 177 -3.66 -10.81 20.51
N ARG A 178 -4.73 -10.02 20.55
CA ARG A 178 -5.90 -10.19 19.67
C ARG A 178 -5.58 -9.83 18.22
N GLY A 179 -4.74 -8.80 18.01
CA GLY A 179 -4.33 -8.31 16.70
C GLY A 179 -3.03 -8.91 16.17
N ALA A 180 -2.22 -9.50 17.05
CA ALA A 180 -0.85 -9.90 16.73
C ALA A 180 -0.72 -10.87 15.54
N PHE A 181 -1.70 -11.74 15.28
CA PHE A 181 -1.64 -12.62 14.10
C PHE A 181 -1.75 -11.81 12.80
N ALA A 182 -2.67 -10.84 12.73
CA ALA A 182 -2.85 -10.02 11.53
C ALA A 182 -1.59 -9.19 11.23
N ALA A 183 -1.01 -8.55 12.26
CA ALA A 183 0.23 -7.79 12.12
C ALA A 183 1.41 -8.65 11.66
N ARG A 184 1.59 -9.84 12.25
CA ARG A 184 2.66 -10.77 11.83
C ARG A 184 2.46 -11.30 10.42
N ALA A 185 1.22 -11.57 10.02
CA ALA A 185 0.91 -12.04 8.67
C ALA A 185 1.19 -10.96 7.62
N ASP A 186 0.79 -9.71 7.87
CA ASP A 186 1.13 -8.59 6.99
C ASP A 186 2.65 -8.36 6.94
N ASP A 187 3.33 -8.32 8.10
CA ASP A 187 4.78 -8.16 8.17
C ASP A 187 5.51 -9.22 7.34
N LEU A 188 5.07 -10.49 7.42
CA LEU A 188 5.64 -11.58 6.64
C LEU A 188 5.40 -11.40 5.14
N LEU A 189 4.16 -11.08 4.75
CA LEU A 189 3.77 -10.93 3.35
C LEU A 189 4.43 -9.70 2.70
N ASN A 190 4.76 -8.67 3.48
CA ASN A 190 5.43 -7.45 3.02
C ASN A 190 6.97 -7.52 3.04
N LEU A 191 7.58 -8.60 3.54
CA LEU A 191 9.04 -8.72 3.57
C LEU A 191 9.67 -8.51 2.18
N LEU A 192 9.21 -9.26 1.18
CA LEU A 192 9.73 -9.16 -0.18
C LEU A 192 9.25 -7.88 -0.90
N PRO A 193 7.94 -7.55 -0.94
CA PRO A 193 7.46 -6.35 -1.64
C PRO A 193 8.09 -5.04 -1.16
N ALA A 194 8.26 -4.84 0.15
CA ALA A 194 8.80 -3.59 0.66
C ALA A 194 10.27 -3.38 0.26
N ARG A 195 11.06 -4.46 0.25
CA ARG A 195 12.47 -4.44 -0.18
C ARG A 195 12.59 -4.17 -1.66
N LEU A 196 11.77 -4.84 -2.49
CA LEU A 196 11.73 -4.59 -3.93
C LEU A 196 11.32 -3.15 -4.22
N THR A 197 10.29 -2.64 -3.56
CA THR A 197 9.84 -1.25 -3.70
C THR A 197 10.96 -0.28 -3.32
N GLY A 198 11.65 -0.53 -2.21
CA GLY A 198 12.80 0.25 -1.78
C GLY A 198 13.94 0.26 -2.82
N LEU A 199 14.29 -0.89 -3.39
CA LEU A 199 15.34 -1.00 -4.41
C LEU A 199 14.96 -0.34 -5.74
N LEU A 200 13.70 -0.46 -6.16
CA LEU A 200 13.18 0.15 -7.37
C LEU A 200 13.13 1.68 -7.26
N LEU A 201 12.75 2.20 -6.09
CA LEU A 201 12.78 3.64 -5.82
C LEU A 201 14.21 4.14 -5.65
N CYS A 202 15.03 3.50 -4.83
CA CYS A 202 16.35 4.01 -4.46
C CYS A 202 17.32 3.97 -5.64
N PRO A 203 18.03 5.08 -5.96
CA PRO A 203 19.13 5.04 -6.92
C PRO A 203 20.18 3.98 -6.55
N PRO A 204 20.74 3.21 -7.51
CA PRO A 204 21.69 2.14 -7.21
C PRO A 204 22.91 2.58 -6.38
N GLY A 205 23.42 3.78 -6.63
CA GLY A 205 24.54 4.35 -5.86
C GLY A 205 24.23 4.62 -4.37
N LEU A 206 22.97 4.54 -3.96
CA LEU A 206 22.52 4.75 -2.58
C LEU A 206 22.02 3.46 -1.91
N TRP A 207 22.06 2.31 -2.60
CA TRP A 207 21.59 1.04 -2.03
C TRP A 207 22.32 0.62 -0.75
N GLY A 208 23.61 0.99 -0.60
CA GLY A 208 24.35 0.74 0.64
C GLY A 208 23.80 1.49 1.86
N ARG A 209 23.16 2.64 1.66
CA ARG A 209 22.54 3.45 2.72
C ARG A 209 21.11 3.03 3.04
N LEU A 210 20.42 2.41 2.09
CA LEU A 210 19.00 2.06 2.20
C LEU A 210 18.69 1.20 3.44
N PRO A 211 19.38 0.07 3.70
CA PRO A 211 19.11 -0.74 4.90
C PRO A 211 19.37 0.00 6.22
N GLN A 212 20.36 0.90 6.23
CA GLN A 212 20.74 1.67 7.42
C GLN A 212 19.66 2.69 7.79
N GLU A 213 19.08 3.35 6.78
CA GLU A 213 17.95 4.27 6.96
C GLU A 213 16.66 3.50 7.28
N ALA A 214 16.36 2.42 6.56
CA ALA A 214 15.13 1.64 6.75
C ALA A 214 15.00 1.07 8.17
N ARG A 215 16.10 0.62 8.79
CA ARG A 215 16.10 0.06 10.16
C ARG A 215 15.77 1.07 11.26
N LYS A 216 15.68 2.37 10.95
CA LYS A 216 15.29 3.40 11.93
C LYS A 216 13.78 3.40 12.22
N THR A 217 12.97 2.80 11.35
CA THR A 217 11.53 2.69 11.57
C THR A 217 11.19 1.46 12.42
N PRO A 218 10.10 1.50 13.21
CA PRO A 218 9.68 0.36 14.02
C PRO A 218 9.20 -0.82 13.16
N SER A 219 8.57 -0.56 12.01
CA SER A 219 8.16 -1.60 11.07
C SER A 219 9.39 -2.17 10.34
N PRO A 220 9.49 -3.51 10.19
CA PRO A 220 10.57 -4.15 9.43
C PRO A 220 10.46 -3.92 7.91
N ASN A 221 9.32 -3.41 7.44
CA ASN A 221 8.98 -3.29 6.03
C ASN A 221 8.86 -1.83 5.58
N ALA A 222 8.01 -1.05 6.25
CA ALA A 222 7.65 0.30 5.81
C ALA A 222 8.87 1.23 5.66
N GLY A 223 9.93 1.00 6.44
CA GLY A 223 11.19 1.74 6.37
C GLY A 223 11.87 1.68 5.00
N PHE A 224 11.77 0.58 4.25
CA PHE A 224 12.44 0.44 2.95
C PHE A 224 11.91 1.42 1.89
N PRO A 225 10.62 1.43 1.54
CA PRO A 225 10.11 2.38 0.55
C PRO A 225 10.24 3.84 1.03
N MET A 226 9.96 4.13 2.31
CA MET A 226 10.09 5.48 2.85
C MET A 226 11.54 6.01 2.80
N ALA A 227 12.51 5.20 3.23
CA ALA A 227 13.92 5.59 3.18
C ALA A 227 14.40 5.76 1.74
N ALA A 228 13.97 4.89 0.83
CA ALA A 228 14.29 5.01 -0.58
C ALA A 228 13.79 6.33 -1.19
N LEU A 229 12.55 6.74 -0.86
CA LEU A 229 12.00 8.01 -1.33
C LEU A 229 12.74 9.21 -0.72
N ALA A 230 13.03 9.18 0.59
CA ALA A 230 13.80 10.22 1.28
C ALA A 230 15.19 10.40 0.65
N LEU A 231 15.91 9.30 0.42
CA LEU A 231 17.23 9.28 -0.22
C LEU A 231 17.18 9.77 -1.68
N ARG A 232 16.19 9.32 -2.47
CA ARG A 232 16.04 9.72 -3.88
C ARG A 232 15.75 11.20 -4.04
N LEU A 233 14.90 11.75 -3.17
CA LEU A 233 14.53 13.17 -3.22
C LEU A 233 15.57 14.06 -2.55
N GLY A 234 16.47 13.51 -1.73
CA GLY A 234 17.41 14.30 -0.95
C GLY A 234 16.72 15.11 0.16
N VAL A 235 15.67 14.54 0.77
CA VAL A 235 14.88 15.19 1.83
C VAL A 235 14.84 14.33 3.08
N ARG A 236 14.52 14.95 4.21
CA ARG A 236 14.22 14.28 5.47
C ARG A 236 12.75 13.87 5.50
N LEU A 237 12.45 12.66 5.98
CA LEU A 237 11.10 12.23 6.37
C LEU A 237 11.13 11.86 7.85
N ARG A 238 10.27 12.47 8.67
CA ARG A 238 10.27 12.23 10.12
C ARG A 238 8.87 12.01 10.66
N LYS A 239 8.84 11.21 11.71
CA LYS A 239 7.71 11.06 12.63
C LYS A 239 8.17 11.51 14.01
N ARG A 240 7.61 12.63 14.49
CA ARG A 240 7.93 13.23 15.81
C ARG A 240 7.93 12.17 16.91
N GLY A 241 9.00 12.13 17.71
CA GLY A 241 9.13 11.19 18.83
C GLY A 241 9.35 9.73 18.45
N ALA A 242 9.50 9.39 17.15
CA ALA A 242 9.70 8.02 16.70
C ALA A 242 11.00 7.86 15.88
N TYR A 243 11.12 8.52 14.72
CA TYR A 243 12.28 8.36 13.84
C TYR A 243 12.46 9.56 12.90
N ALA A 244 13.65 9.63 12.28
CA ALA A 244 13.95 10.52 11.16
C ALA A 244 14.81 9.79 10.11
N LEU A 245 14.28 9.67 8.91
CA LEU A 245 14.94 9.12 7.72
C LEU A 245 15.67 10.23 6.99
N ASN A 246 16.92 9.95 6.59
CA ASN A 246 17.84 10.92 5.97
C ASN A 246 17.94 12.24 6.78
N PRO A 247 18.28 12.19 8.08
CA PRO A 247 18.04 13.29 9.03
C PRO A 247 18.83 14.57 8.76
N LEU A 248 19.94 14.48 8.04
CA LEU A 248 20.79 15.62 7.68
C LEU A 248 20.27 16.40 6.47
N ALA A 249 19.28 15.86 5.75
CA ALA A 249 18.66 16.52 4.61
C ALA A 249 17.61 17.55 5.06
N PRO A 250 17.30 18.55 4.22
CA PRO A 250 16.23 19.51 4.52
C PRO A 250 14.85 18.83 4.49
N SER A 251 13.88 19.46 5.15
CA SER A 251 12.48 19.05 5.00
C SER A 251 11.96 19.27 3.58
N PRO A 252 10.98 18.46 3.13
CA PRO A 252 10.44 18.54 1.79
C PRO A 252 9.73 19.88 1.54
N LYS A 253 9.73 20.26 0.26
CA LYS A 253 9.07 21.45 -0.28
C LYS A 253 8.01 20.99 -1.28
N ALA A 254 7.11 21.88 -1.70
CA ALA A 254 6.08 21.57 -2.69
C ALA A 254 6.64 20.91 -3.98
N SER A 255 7.82 21.35 -4.44
CA SER A 255 8.52 20.78 -5.60
C SER A 255 8.91 19.30 -5.39
N HIS A 256 9.27 18.92 -4.16
CA HIS A 256 9.58 17.54 -3.81
C HIS A 256 8.32 16.67 -3.85
N THR A 257 7.17 17.18 -3.40
CA THR A 257 5.88 16.47 -3.52
C THR A 257 5.53 16.18 -4.99
N ARG A 258 5.65 17.20 -5.86
CA ARG A 258 5.41 17.04 -7.31
C ARG A 258 6.36 16.01 -7.93
N LYS A 259 7.65 16.08 -7.61
CA LYS A 259 8.65 15.11 -8.09
C LYS A 259 8.35 13.70 -7.60
N ALA A 260 7.94 13.54 -6.34
CA ALA A 260 7.57 12.25 -5.76
C ALA A 260 6.38 11.62 -6.50
N LEU A 261 5.32 12.39 -6.77
CA LEU A 261 4.14 11.94 -7.50
C LEU A 261 4.49 11.43 -8.91
N TRP A 262 5.33 12.19 -9.65
CA TRP A 262 5.81 11.77 -10.97
C TRP A 262 6.63 10.49 -10.91
N LEU A 263 7.56 10.40 -9.97
CA LEU A 263 8.41 9.22 -9.78
C LEU A 263 7.60 7.98 -9.43
N VAL A 264 6.70 8.10 -8.45
CA VAL A 264 5.88 6.99 -7.95
C VAL A 264 4.86 6.55 -9.00
N GLY A 265 4.23 7.50 -9.70
CA GLY A 265 3.32 7.18 -10.81
C GLY A 265 4.04 6.48 -11.96
N GLY A 266 5.17 7.04 -12.41
CA GLY A 266 5.96 6.44 -13.49
C GLY A 266 6.50 5.05 -13.14
N LEU A 267 7.01 4.87 -11.92
CA LEU A 267 7.47 3.57 -11.42
C LEU A 267 6.31 2.57 -11.31
N GLY A 268 5.19 2.99 -10.72
CA GLY A 268 4.04 2.12 -10.50
C GLY A 268 3.44 1.57 -11.79
N TYR A 269 3.14 2.45 -12.75
CA TYR A 269 2.64 2.01 -14.06
C TYR A 269 3.72 1.25 -14.85
N GLY A 270 4.99 1.68 -14.80
CA GLY A 270 6.09 1.01 -15.48
C GLY A 270 6.28 -0.43 -15.01
N VAL A 271 6.31 -0.67 -13.70
CA VAL A 271 6.40 -2.03 -13.13
C VAL A 271 5.14 -2.84 -13.47
N GLY A 272 3.96 -2.23 -13.41
CA GLY A 272 2.72 -2.88 -13.82
C GLY A 272 2.78 -3.37 -15.28
N LEU A 273 3.28 -2.55 -16.20
CA LEU A 273 3.45 -2.93 -17.61
C LEU A 273 4.48 -4.05 -17.79
N LEU A 274 5.60 -4.01 -17.06
CA LEU A 274 6.62 -5.06 -17.09
C LEU A 274 6.07 -6.40 -16.58
N LEU A 275 5.35 -6.40 -15.46
CA LEU A 275 4.69 -7.58 -14.93
C LEU A 275 3.61 -8.10 -15.89
N ALA A 276 2.91 -7.20 -16.59
CA ALA A 276 1.88 -7.59 -17.53
C ALA A 276 2.46 -8.27 -18.77
N ALA A 277 3.63 -7.81 -19.24
CA ALA A 277 4.38 -8.46 -20.30
C ALA A 277 4.90 -9.83 -19.83
N ALA A 278 5.50 -9.91 -18.64
CA ALA A 278 6.05 -11.16 -18.11
C ALA A 278 4.98 -12.25 -17.89
N THR A 279 3.77 -11.85 -17.44
CA THR A 279 2.64 -12.77 -17.21
C THR A 279 1.79 -13.04 -18.44
N GLY A 280 1.95 -12.26 -19.51
CA GLY A 280 1.26 -12.46 -20.79
C GLY A 280 1.99 -13.38 -21.77
N LEU A 281 3.20 -13.80 -21.43
CA LEU A 281 4.03 -14.74 -22.19
C LEU A 281 3.76 -16.22 -21.82
N TRP A 282 2.77 -16.48 -20.97
CA TRP A 282 2.35 -17.79 -20.50
C TRP A 282 0.84 -17.99 -20.64
#